data_AF-A0A0D2W4Z6-F1
#
_entry.id   AF-A0A0D2W4Z6-F1
#
_cell.length_a   1.000
_cell.length_b   1.000
_cell.length_c   1.000
_cell.angle_alpha   90.00
_cell.angle_beta   90.00
_cell.angle_gamma   90.00
#
_symmetry.space_group_name_H-M   'P 1'
#
loop_
_entity.id
_entity.type
_entity.pdbx_description
1 polymer ?
#
loop_
_entity_poly.entity_id
_entity_poly.type
_entity_poly.pdbx_seq_one_letter_code
_entity_poly.pdbx_strand_id
1 'polypeptide(L)'
;MAVETSSATPSPIKTVVVLVQENRSFDHMLGWFKTINPEIGGVTGSESNPISTSDPNSTQITFKDTAGYVDPDPDHSFQAIYEQVSGKTWDTNNPDPNPEIKMNGFVQNAERTTPGLSETVMNGFKPEAVPVFKQLVTEFAVCDRWFASLPASTQPNRLYVHSATSHGAMSNNTQQLIEGFPQKTIFESLEENGYSFGIYYQSFPSTLFYRKLRHLKYVDNFHQYDLSFKRHCKDGKLPNYVVIEPRYFDILTAAANDDHPSHDVSEGQKLVKEIYEALRSSPQWNEILFLVIYDEHGGFYDHVPTPTGVPSPDDIVGPEPYNFKFDRLGCRVPAIMVSPWIEPETGKSGCKIMICCL
;
A
#
# COMPACT_ATOMS: atom_id res chain seq x y z
N MET A 1 -32.15 19.03 19.96
CA MET A 1 -30.82 19.62 19.76
C MET A 1 -30.58 19.65 18.26
N ALA A 2 -30.39 20.84 17.70
CA ALA A 2 -30.19 21.00 16.26
C ALA A 2 -28.83 20.41 15.86
N VAL A 3 -28.82 19.60 14.81
CA VAL A 3 -27.60 19.14 14.17
C VAL A 3 -26.97 20.35 13.49
N GLU A 4 -25.85 20.82 14.01
CA GLU A 4 -25.01 21.80 13.31
C GLU A 4 -24.50 21.15 12.02
N THR A 5 -25.14 21.47 10.90
CA THR A 5 -24.58 21.26 9.57
C THR A 5 -23.42 22.24 9.42
N SER A 6 -22.21 21.82 9.79
CA SER A 6 -20.98 22.48 9.38
C SER A 6 -20.98 22.55 7.85
N SER A 7 -21.19 23.74 7.29
CA SER A 7 -21.01 24.00 5.87
C SER A 7 -19.52 23.85 5.56
N ALA A 8 -19.10 22.63 5.23
CA ALA A 8 -17.74 22.38 4.78
C ALA A 8 -17.48 23.26 3.56
N THR A 9 -16.41 24.06 3.61
CA THR A 9 -15.93 24.79 2.45
C THR A 9 -15.76 23.80 1.30
N PRO A 10 -16.35 24.03 0.11
CA PRO A 10 -16.23 23.10 -1.00
C PRO A 10 -14.76 22.83 -1.31
N SER A 11 -14.35 21.56 -1.27
CA SER A 11 -12.98 21.17 -1.62
C SER A 11 -12.68 21.56 -3.08
N PRO A 12 -11.49 22.14 -3.37
CA PRO A 12 -11.09 22.42 -4.75
C PRO A 12 -10.81 21.12 -5.53
N ILE A 13 -10.59 20.00 -4.84
CA ILE A 13 -10.32 18.71 -5.46
C ILE A 13 -11.60 18.15 -6.11
N LYS A 14 -11.51 17.80 -7.39
CA LYS A 14 -12.58 17.17 -8.20
C LYS A 14 -12.18 15.81 -8.74
N THR A 15 -10.87 15.54 -8.83
CA THR A 15 -10.30 14.28 -9.32
C THR A 15 -9.30 13.72 -8.30
N VAL A 16 -9.54 12.49 -7.86
CA VAL A 16 -8.57 11.72 -7.06
C VAL A 16 -7.96 10.65 -7.96
N VAL A 17 -6.63 10.62 -8.04
CA VAL A 17 -5.86 9.63 -8.78
C VAL A 17 -5.16 8.73 -7.78
N VAL A 18 -5.32 7.41 -7.92
CA VAL A 18 -4.75 6.42 -7.00
C VAL A 18 -3.86 5.46 -7.77
N LEU A 19 -2.62 5.34 -7.30
CA LEU A 19 -1.68 4.30 -7.70
C LEU A 19 -1.34 3.47 -6.47
N VAL A 20 -1.53 2.15 -6.58
CA VAL A 20 -1.19 1.18 -5.53
C VAL A 20 0.00 0.34 -6.00
N GLN A 21 1.17 0.67 -5.48
CA GLN A 21 2.42 -0.09 -5.61
C GLN A 21 2.39 -1.33 -4.69
N GLU A 22 3.40 -2.20 -4.80
CA GLU A 22 3.42 -3.51 -4.16
C GLU A 22 4.55 -3.69 -3.16
N ASN A 23 4.25 -4.40 -2.06
CA ASN A 23 5.19 -5.19 -1.28
C ASN A 23 6.41 -4.42 -0.73
N ARG A 24 6.17 -3.25 -0.13
CA ARG A 24 7.25 -2.46 0.52
C ARG A 24 6.77 -1.83 1.81
N SER A 25 7.52 -2.02 2.88
CA SER A 25 7.28 -1.35 4.16
C SER A 25 7.59 0.15 4.07
N PHE A 26 7.03 0.94 5.00
CA PHE A 26 7.37 2.35 5.10
C PHE A 26 8.87 2.53 5.33
N ASP A 27 9.46 1.83 6.30
CA ASP A 27 10.88 2.01 6.62
C ASP A 27 11.81 1.57 5.48
N HIS A 28 11.40 0.58 4.68
CA HIS A 28 12.16 0.12 3.53
C HIS A 28 12.26 1.19 2.44
N MET A 29 11.17 1.93 2.15
CA MET A 29 11.17 2.93 1.07
C MET A 29 11.45 4.35 1.57
N LEU A 30 10.86 4.72 2.70
CA LEU A 30 10.81 6.09 3.21
C LEU A 30 11.45 6.25 4.60
N GLY A 31 11.90 5.17 5.25
CA GLY A 31 12.47 5.23 6.60
C GLY A 31 13.65 6.20 6.71
N TRP A 32 14.59 6.13 5.76
CA TRP A 32 15.76 7.00 5.76
C TRP A 32 15.48 8.46 5.34
N PHE A 33 14.25 8.78 4.91
CA PHE A 33 13.87 10.18 4.61
C PHE A 33 13.79 11.04 5.87
N LYS A 34 13.82 10.44 7.07
CA LYS A 34 14.05 11.14 8.33
C LYS A 34 15.32 12.00 8.31
N THR A 35 16.32 11.63 7.51
CA THR A 35 17.55 12.40 7.32
C THR A 35 17.34 13.73 6.57
N ILE A 36 16.27 13.83 5.77
CA ILE A 36 15.87 15.05 5.05
C ILE A 36 14.87 15.84 5.88
N ASN A 37 13.86 15.17 6.44
CA ASN A 37 12.85 15.78 7.30
C ASN A 37 12.75 15.02 8.63
N PRO A 38 13.32 15.55 9.73
CA PRO A 38 13.32 14.89 11.04
C PRO A 38 11.93 14.59 11.62
N GLU A 39 10.89 15.30 11.18
CA GLU A 39 9.49 15.08 11.59
C GLU A 39 8.90 13.78 11.02
N ILE A 40 9.50 13.21 9.98
CA ILE A 40 9.12 11.89 9.48
C ILE A 40 9.44 10.84 10.55
N GLY A 41 8.45 10.04 10.92
CA GLY A 41 8.58 8.88 11.79
C GLY A 41 9.34 7.71 11.14
N GLY A 42 10.52 7.96 10.58
CA GLY A 42 11.39 6.95 9.97
C GLY A 42 12.46 6.40 10.93
N VAL A 43 13.41 5.66 10.37
CA VAL A 43 14.48 4.96 11.10
C VAL A 43 15.64 5.88 11.49
N THR A 44 16.44 5.41 12.45
CA THR A 44 17.65 6.08 12.95
C THR A 44 18.93 5.28 12.70
N GLY A 45 18.82 4.02 12.30
CA GLY A 45 19.93 3.07 12.21
C GLY A 45 20.23 2.35 13.52
N SER A 46 19.45 2.61 14.57
CA SER A 46 19.55 1.90 15.85
C SER A 46 18.61 0.68 15.92
N GLU A 47 17.69 0.57 14.97
CA GLU A 47 16.71 -0.50 14.87
C GLU A 47 17.40 -1.83 14.53
N SER A 48 16.99 -2.90 15.21
CA SER A 48 17.53 -4.24 14.98
C SER A 48 16.50 -5.33 15.27
N ASN A 49 16.70 -6.51 14.68
CA ASN A 49 15.92 -7.72 14.97
C ASN A 49 16.88 -8.91 15.21
N PRO A 50 16.59 -9.79 16.18
CA PRO A 50 17.38 -11.00 16.41
C PRO A 50 17.13 -12.06 15.35
N ILE A 51 18.12 -12.92 15.10
CA ILE A 51 17.95 -14.15 14.31
C ILE A 51 16.98 -15.13 14.99
N SER A 52 16.93 -15.13 16.32
CA SER A 52 16.00 -15.94 17.11
C SER A 52 15.44 -15.12 18.26
N THR A 53 14.11 -14.96 18.29
CA THR A 53 13.41 -14.18 19.32
C THR A 53 13.33 -14.90 20.67
N SER A 54 13.56 -16.22 20.68
CA SER A 54 13.56 -17.05 21.88
C SER A 54 14.93 -17.13 22.56
N ASP A 55 16.01 -16.77 21.87
CA ASP A 55 17.36 -16.72 22.44
C ASP A 55 17.74 -15.27 22.83
N PRO A 56 17.88 -14.97 24.13
CA PRO A 56 18.27 -13.62 24.58
C PRO A 56 19.68 -13.21 24.16
N ASN A 57 20.53 -14.15 23.75
CA ASN A 57 21.89 -13.88 23.25
C ASN A 57 21.98 -13.95 21.71
N SER A 58 20.84 -13.99 21.02
CA SER A 58 20.82 -14.10 19.57
C SER A 58 21.52 -12.92 18.90
N THR A 59 22.23 -13.21 17.82
CA THR A 59 22.83 -12.19 16.95
C THR A 59 21.75 -11.22 16.46
N GLN A 60 22.03 -9.92 16.62
CA GLN A 60 21.18 -8.85 16.14
C GLN A 60 21.58 -8.44 14.73
N ILE A 61 20.61 -8.31 13.84
CA ILE A 61 20.79 -7.71 12.52
C ILE A 61 20.25 -6.29 12.58
N THR A 62 21.11 -5.32 12.30
CA THR A 62 20.80 -3.88 12.34
C THR A 62 20.22 -3.42 11.02
N PHE A 63 19.34 -2.42 11.08
CA PHE A 63 18.75 -1.81 9.90
C PHE A 63 19.78 -0.98 9.12
N LYS A 64 19.92 -1.24 7.82
CA LYS A 64 20.91 -0.60 6.94
C LYS A 64 20.25 0.30 5.88
N ASP A 65 21.09 1.08 5.20
CA ASP A 65 20.71 2.07 4.18
C ASP A 65 21.23 1.70 2.77
N THR A 66 21.33 0.40 2.52
CA THR A 66 21.98 -0.19 1.34
C THR A 66 21.00 -1.00 0.48
N ALA A 67 19.69 -0.74 0.61
CA ALA A 67 18.69 -1.46 -0.18
C ALA A 67 18.92 -1.27 -1.68
N GLY A 68 18.54 -2.30 -2.44
CA GLY A 68 18.69 -2.38 -3.88
C GLY A 68 17.71 -3.38 -4.46
N TYR A 69 18.06 -3.99 -5.58
CA TYR A 69 17.29 -5.08 -6.17
C TYR A 69 17.19 -6.26 -5.18
N VAL A 70 15.98 -6.80 -5.02
CA VAL A 70 15.69 -7.89 -4.08
C VAL A 70 15.19 -9.10 -4.86
N ASP A 71 15.88 -10.23 -4.69
CA ASP A 71 15.47 -11.55 -5.16
C ASP A 71 16.07 -12.60 -4.19
N PRO A 72 15.27 -13.52 -3.62
CA PRO A 72 13.82 -13.70 -3.81
C PRO A 72 12.95 -12.72 -3.01
N ASP A 73 11.67 -12.70 -3.36
CA ASP A 73 10.60 -12.02 -2.63
C ASP A 73 10.46 -12.56 -1.19
N PRO A 74 10.54 -11.69 -0.15
CA PRO A 74 10.35 -12.13 1.22
C PRO A 74 8.90 -12.57 1.51
N ASP A 75 8.74 -13.54 2.41
CA ASP A 75 7.41 -14.07 2.77
C ASP A 75 6.56 -12.98 3.47
N HIS A 76 5.38 -12.77 2.93
CA HIS A 76 4.39 -11.80 3.42
C HIS A 76 2.98 -12.42 3.46
N SER A 77 2.93 -13.73 3.72
CA SER A 77 1.70 -14.44 4.09
C SER A 77 1.22 -14.03 5.49
N PHE A 78 -0.06 -14.24 5.81
CA PHE A 78 -0.60 -13.95 7.15
C PHE A 78 0.25 -14.58 8.28
N GLN A 79 0.75 -15.80 8.08
CA GLN A 79 1.58 -16.51 9.06
C GLN A 79 2.96 -15.89 9.20
N ALA A 80 3.57 -15.48 8.08
CA ALA A 80 4.85 -14.79 8.11
C ALA A 80 4.71 -13.43 8.79
N ILE A 81 3.68 -12.66 8.45
CA ILE A 81 3.39 -11.38 9.09
C ILE A 81 3.14 -11.57 10.59
N TYR A 82 2.39 -12.60 10.99
CA TYR A 82 2.22 -12.96 12.40
C TYR A 82 3.56 -13.17 13.11
N GLU A 83 4.48 -13.93 12.50
CA GLU A 83 5.82 -14.15 13.06
C GLU A 83 6.65 -12.88 13.11
N GLN A 84 6.64 -12.08 12.04
CA GLN A 84 7.36 -10.82 11.92
C GLN A 84 6.96 -9.83 13.03
N VAL A 85 5.65 -9.65 13.25
CA VAL A 85 5.14 -8.67 14.21
C VAL A 85 5.16 -9.18 15.65
N SER A 86 5.06 -10.49 15.91
CA SER A 86 4.97 -11.04 17.28
C SER A 86 6.27 -11.68 17.80
N GLY A 87 7.16 -12.07 16.88
CA GLY A 87 8.32 -12.90 17.15
C GLY A 87 8.01 -14.39 17.32
N LYS A 88 6.75 -14.83 17.24
CA LYS A 88 6.35 -16.22 17.44
C LYS A 88 5.93 -16.86 16.12
N THR A 89 6.38 -18.09 15.87
CA THR A 89 5.85 -18.87 14.74
C THR A 89 4.36 -19.15 14.91
N TRP A 90 3.60 -19.12 13.82
CA TRP A 90 2.18 -19.49 13.82
C TRP A 90 1.99 -20.96 14.20
N ASP A 91 1.17 -21.24 15.22
CA ASP A 91 0.78 -22.60 15.64
C ASP A 91 -0.65 -22.90 15.17
N THR A 92 -0.79 -23.79 14.18
CA THR A 92 -2.09 -24.19 13.65
C THR A 92 -2.95 -25.00 14.63
N ASN A 93 -2.33 -25.64 15.63
CA ASN A 93 -3.05 -26.46 16.62
C ASN A 93 -3.58 -25.62 17.79
N ASN A 94 -2.92 -24.50 18.07
CA ASN A 94 -3.32 -23.55 19.10
C ASN A 94 -3.18 -22.11 18.58
N PRO A 95 -4.05 -21.71 17.63
CA PRO A 95 -3.95 -20.40 16.99
C PRO A 95 -4.23 -19.29 18.01
N ASP A 96 -3.28 -18.36 18.11
CA ASP A 96 -3.46 -17.08 18.82
C ASP A 96 -3.71 -15.99 17.77
N PRO A 97 -4.96 -15.59 17.50
CA PRO A 97 -5.22 -14.58 16.48
C PRO A 97 -4.72 -13.19 16.88
N ASN A 98 -4.46 -12.94 18.17
CA ASN A 98 -4.17 -11.63 18.75
C ASN A 98 -2.90 -11.67 19.62
N PRO A 99 -1.73 -11.89 19.00
CA PRO A 99 -0.47 -11.94 19.72
C PRO A 99 -0.08 -10.55 20.24
N GLU A 100 0.81 -10.53 21.23
CA GLU A 100 1.55 -9.33 21.60
C GLU A 100 2.41 -8.84 20.41
N ILE A 101 2.30 -7.56 20.05
CA ILE A 101 3.01 -6.96 18.93
C ILE A 101 4.35 -6.39 19.41
N LYS A 102 5.46 -6.93 18.89
CA LYS A 102 6.85 -6.63 19.27
C LYS A 102 7.70 -6.10 18.12
N MET A 103 7.30 -6.35 16.87
CA MET A 103 8.06 -5.99 15.66
C MET A 103 9.49 -6.54 15.66
N ASN A 104 9.70 -7.75 16.16
CA ASN A 104 11.03 -8.32 16.39
C ASN A 104 11.30 -9.67 15.70
N GLY A 105 10.38 -10.16 14.88
CA GLY A 105 10.47 -11.47 14.24
C GLY A 105 10.84 -11.43 12.76
N PHE A 106 11.17 -10.28 12.18
CA PHE A 106 11.39 -10.16 10.73
C PHE A 106 12.61 -10.96 10.27
N VAL A 107 13.72 -10.81 10.99
CA VAL A 107 14.97 -11.55 10.72
C VAL A 107 14.78 -13.05 10.96
N GLN A 108 14.14 -13.43 12.09
CA GLN A 108 13.83 -14.83 12.36
C GLN A 108 12.99 -15.46 11.25
N ASN A 109 11.92 -14.77 10.82
CA ASN A 109 11.05 -15.24 9.76
C ASN A 109 11.81 -15.38 8.44
N ALA A 110 12.60 -14.36 8.06
CA ALA A 110 13.41 -14.36 6.85
C ALA A 110 14.41 -15.52 6.82
N GLU A 111 15.20 -15.75 7.89
CA GLU A 111 16.14 -16.88 7.95
C GLU A 111 15.45 -18.23 7.91
N ARG A 112 14.26 -18.34 8.52
CA ARG A 112 13.48 -19.58 8.53
C ARG A 112 12.92 -19.91 7.15
N THR A 113 12.45 -18.93 6.40
CA THR A 113 11.82 -19.14 5.08
C THR A 113 12.85 -19.20 3.96
N THR A 114 13.87 -18.35 3.98
CA THR A 114 14.96 -18.32 3.00
C THR A 114 16.26 -17.85 3.67
N PRO A 115 17.17 -18.79 4.02
CA PRO A 115 18.44 -18.46 4.66
C PRO A 115 19.22 -17.39 3.90
N GLY A 116 19.69 -16.37 4.61
CA GLY A 116 20.42 -15.24 4.04
C GLY A 116 19.58 -14.00 3.67
N LEU A 117 18.24 -14.06 3.78
CA LEU A 117 17.38 -12.88 3.59
C LEU A 117 17.40 -11.88 4.78
N SER A 118 18.03 -12.21 5.92
CA SER A 118 18.09 -11.33 7.09
C SER A 118 18.48 -9.90 6.78
N GLU A 119 19.60 -9.73 6.05
CA GLU A 119 20.11 -8.39 5.76
C GLU A 119 19.21 -7.66 4.77
N THR A 120 18.56 -8.39 3.86
CA THR A 120 17.64 -7.86 2.85
C THR A 120 16.39 -7.28 3.48
N VAL A 121 15.75 -8.00 4.42
CA VAL A 121 14.53 -7.52 5.09
C VAL A 121 14.81 -6.39 6.08
N MET A 122 16.04 -6.30 6.60
CA MET A 122 16.54 -5.23 7.49
C MET A 122 17.28 -4.13 6.71
N ASN A 123 16.82 -3.78 5.52
CA ASN A 123 17.45 -2.75 4.71
C ASN A 123 16.41 -1.74 4.22
N GLY A 124 16.82 -0.49 4.01
CA GLY A 124 15.99 0.54 3.39
C GLY A 124 16.77 1.38 2.38
N PHE A 125 16.03 2.05 1.48
CA PHE A 125 16.61 2.92 0.46
C PHE A 125 17.00 4.27 1.06
N LYS A 126 18.20 4.75 0.71
CA LYS A 126 18.53 6.17 0.89
C LYS A 126 17.67 7.03 -0.03
N PRO A 127 17.35 8.26 0.36
CA PRO A 127 16.65 9.19 -0.53
C PRO A 127 17.33 9.35 -1.90
N GLU A 128 18.67 9.31 -1.96
CA GLU A 128 19.43 9.42 -3.21
C GLU A 128 19.22 8.23 -4.17
N ALA A 129 18.86 7.06 -3.66
CA ALA A 129 18.61 5.86 -4.45
C ALA A 129 17.20 5.85 -5.08
N VAL A 130 16.26 6.61 -4.50
CA VAL A 130 14.87 6.76 -4.96
C VAL A 130 14.54 8.24 -5.23
N PRO A 131 15.18 8.86 -6.24
CA PRO A 131 15.17 10.31 -6.42
C PRO A 131 13.79 10.90 -6.75
N VAL A 132 12.87 10.12 -7.33
CA VAL A 132 11.51 10.59 -7.59
C VAL A 132 10.77 10.74 -6.27
N PHE A 133 10.87 9.74 -5.38
CA PHE A 133 10.32 9.86 -4.04
C PHE A 133 11.01 10.95 -3.23
N LYS A 134 12.34 11.08 -3.30
CA LYS A 134 13.06 12.22 -2.69
C LYS A 134 12.41 13.55 -3.01
N GLN A 135 12.09 13.77 -4.29
CA GLN A 135 11.47 15.02 -4.69
C GLN A 135 10.02 15.14 -4.24
N LEU A 136 9.21 14.08 -4.36
CA LEU A 136 7.82 14.12 -3.91
C LEU A 136 7.69 14.35 -2.41
N VAL A 137 8.55 13.72 -1.59
CA VAL A 137 8.55 13.89 -0.13
C VAL A 137 9.01 15.30 0.29
N THR A 138 9.89 15.92 -0.48
CA THR A 138 10.34 17.30 -0.20
C THR A 138 9.24 18.31 -0.54
N GLU A 139 8.53 18.11 -1.65
CA GLU A 139 7.57 19.07 -2.20
C GLU A 139 6.12 18.86 -1.72
N PHE A 140 5.80 17.70 -1.16
CA PHE A 140 4.44 17.32 -0.80
C PHE A 140 4.35 16.59 0.55
N ALA A 141 3.18 16.02 0.84
CA ALA A 141 2.90 15.41 2.13
C ALA A 141 3.18 13.90 2.12
N VAL A 142 3.74 13.42 3.23
CA VAL A 142 3.93 12.00 3.54
C VAL A 142 3.06 11.61 4.73
N CYS A 143 2.36 10.50 4.61
CA CYS A 143 1.62 9.88 5.71
C CYS A 143 2.49 8.83 6.39
N ASP A 144 3.15 9.21 7.49
CA ASP A 144 4.04 8.32 8.25
C ASP A 144 3.33 7.42 9.28
N ARG A 145 2.00 7.34 9.19
CA ARG A 145 1.12 6.43 9.96
C ARG A 145 0.03 5.83 9.07
N TRP A 146 0.41 5.44 7.85
CA TRP A 146 -0.43 4.70 6.91
C TRP A 146 -0.12 3.20 7.01
N PHE A 147 -1.11 2.39 7.35
CA PHE A 147 -0.93 0.96 7.59
C PHE A 147 -1.66 0.15 6.52
N ALA A 148 -1.10 -1.00 6.15
CA ALA A 148 -1.82 -2.01 5.40
C ALA A 148 -3.13 -2.34 6.14
N SER A 149 -4.23 -2.52 5.39
CA SER A 149 -5.56 -2.63 5.98
C SER A 149 -5.75 -3.89 6.82
N LEU A 150 -4.97 -4.93 6.54
CA LEU A 150 -4.91 -6.15 7.34
C LEU A 150 -3.51 -6.81 7.21
N PRO A 151 -3.10 -7.64 8.19
CA PRO A 151 -1.83 -8.37 8.15
C PRO A 151 -1.92 -9.59 7.21
N ALA A 152 -2.17 -9.37 5.92
CA ALA A 152 -2.31 -10.40 4.90
C ALA A 152 -1.67 -9.98 3.58
N SER A 153 -1.66 -10.89 2.60
CA SER A 153 -1.09 -10.67 1.27
C SER A 153 -1.80 -9.58 0.46
N THR A 154 -1.24 -9.27 -0.72
CA THR A 154 -1.65 -8.27 -1.70
C THR A 154 -3.16 -8.15 -1.94
N GLN A 155 -3.83 -9.21 -2.40
CA GLN A 155 -5.20 -9.09 -2.92
C GLN A 155 -6.20 -8.69 -1.83
N PRO A 156 -6.19 -9.29 -0.62
CA PRO A 156 -6.97 -8.77 0.49
C PRO A 156 -6.75 -7.28 0.76
N ASN A 157 -5.50 -6.79 0.78
CA ASN A 157 -5.22 -5.37 0.99
C ASN A 157 -5.73 -4.49 -0.16
N ARG A 158 -5.53 -4.88 -1.42
CA ARG A 158 -6.09 -4.20 -2.60
C ARG A 158 -7.63 -4.15 -2.58
N LEU A 159 -8.30 -5.15 -2.01
CA LEU A 159 -9.75 -5.15 -1.83
C LEU A 159 -10.21 -4.03 -0.88
N TYR A 160 -9.47 -3.77 0.20
CA TYR A 160 -9.80 -2.67 1.11
C TYR A 160 -9.74 -1.30 0.43
N VAL A 161 -8.79 -1.08 -0.49
CA VAL A 161 -8.58 0.23 -1.15
C VAL A 161 -9.86 0.75 -1.82
N HIS A 162 -10.66 -0.14 -2.42
CA HIS A 162 -11.86 0.25 -3.17
C HIS A 162 -13.18 -0.23 -2.57
N SER A 163 -13.16 -0.95 -1.44
CA SER A 163 -14.39 -1.48 -0.84
C SER A 163 -14.44 -1.48 0.69
N ALA A 164 -13.41 -0.96 1.36
CA ALA A 164 -13.33 -0.90 2.82
C ALA A 164 -13.31 -2.28 3.54
N THR A 165 -13.31 -3.38 2.79
CA THR A 165 -13.28 -4.75 3.31
C THR A 165 -12.65 -5.70 2.30
N SER A 166 -12.05 -6.79 2.76
CA SER A 166 -11.64 -7.92 1.92
C SER A 166 -12.73 -8.99 1.79
N HIS A 167 -13.92 -8.76 2.37
CA HIS A 167 -15.02 -9.71 2.44
C HIS A 167 -14.59 -11.07 3.00
N GLY A 168 -13.83 -11.03 4.10
CA GLY A 168 -13.30 -12.23 4.76
C GLY A 168 -12.05 -12.84 4.12
N ALA A 169 -11.56 -12.33 2.98
CA ALA A 169 -10.35 -12.85 2.36
C ALA A 169 -9.09 -12.51 3.18
N MET A 170 -8.21 -13.50 3.31
CA MET A 170 -6.94 -13.41 4.05
C MET A 170 -5.72 -13.84 3.23
N SER A 171 -5.92 -14.21 1.98
CA SER A 171 -4.84 -14.61 1.07
C SER A 171 -5.28 -14.42 -0.39
N ASN A 172 -4.32 -14.58 -1.31
CA ASN A 172 -4.55 -14.51 -2.76
C ASN A 172 -5.24 -15.79 -3.27
N ASN A 173 -6.48 -16.05 -2.84
CA ASN A 173 -7.21 -17.26 -3.20
C ASN A 173 -7.70 -17.22 -4.66
N THR A 174 -7.10 -18.04 -5.53
CA THR A 174 -7.42 -18.09 -6.96
C THR A 174 -8.90 -18.35 -7.25
N GLN A 175 -9.55 -19.25 -6.52
CA GLN A 175 -10.96 -19.56 -6.76
C GLN A 175 -11.85 -18.34 -6.46
N GLN A 176 -11.62 -17.67 -5.33
CA GLN A 176 -12.36 -16.45 -4.97
C GLN A 176 -12.12 -15.31 -5.97
N LEU A 177 -10.88 -15.13 -6.44
CA LEU A 177 -10.54 -14.15 -7.47
C LEU A 177 -11.29 -14.42 -8.79
N ILE A 178 -11.40 -15.70 -9.18
CA ILE A 178 -12.18 -16.12 -10.36
C ILE A 178 -13.68 -15.90 -10.15
N GLU A 179 -14.24 -16.27 -9.01
CA GLU A 179 -15.66 -16.07 -8.68
C GLU A 179 -16.05 -14.59 -8.54
N GLY A 180 -15.08 -13.77 -8.15
CA GLY A 180 -15.22 -12.34 -7.92
C GLY A 180 -15.90 -12.02 -6.59
N PHE A 181 -15.47 -10.91 -6.01
CA PHE A 181 -15.84 -10.40 -4.70
C PHE A 181 -17.15 -9.61 -4.75
N PRO A 182 -18.11 -9.87 -3.84
CA PRO A 182 -19.48 -9.34 -3.95
C PRO A 182 -19.72 -8.01 -3.24
N GLN A 183 -18.79 -7.53 -2.40
CA GLN A 183 -18.96 -6.33 -1.61
C GLN A 183 -19.15 -5.08 -2.47
N LYS A 184 -19.87 -4.09 -1.92
CA LYS A 184 -20.05 -2.80 -2.55
C LYS A 184 -18.71 -2.07 -2.64
N THR A 185 -18.47 -1.42 -3.78
CA THR A 185 -17.24 -0.67 -4.03
C THR A 185 -17.48 0.84 -4.07
N ILE A 186 -16.40 1.61 -3.93
CA ILE A 186 -16.39 3.07 -4.17
C ILE A 186 -16.93 3.41 -5.57
N PHE A 187 -16.71 2.55 -6.57
CA PHE A 187 -17.18 2.78 -7.94
C PHE A 187 -18.71 2.84 -8.02
N GLU A 188 -19.40 1.95 -7.29
CA GLU A 188 -20.85 1.99 -7.17
C GLU A 188 -21.31 3.23 -6.38
N SER A 189 -20.64 3.54 -5.27
CA SER A 189 -20.95 4.75 -4.47
C SER A 189 -20.78 6.04 -5.29
N LEU A 190 -19.78 6.13 -6.17
CA LEU A 190 -19.58 7.27 -7.06
C LEU A 190 -20.72 7.39 -8.08
N GLU A 191 -21.06 6.30 -8.76
CA GLU A 191 -22.13 6.28 -9.76
C GLU A 191 -23.48 6.68 -9.15
N GLU A 192 -23.82 6.11 -7.99
CA GLU A 192 -25.05 6.43 -7.24
C GLU A 192 -25.17 7.91 -6.87
N ASN A 193 -24.03 8.61 -6.77
CA ASN A 193 -23.94 10.03 -6.44
C ASN A 193 -23.63 10.93 -7.66
N GLY A 194 -23.73 10.39 -8.87
CA GLY A 194 -23.54 11.16 -10.11
C GLY A 194 -22.08 11.50 -10.44
N TYR A 195 -21.13 10.79 -9.85
CA TYR A 195 -19.69 10.92 -10.13
C TYR A 195 -19.20 9.81 -11.06
N SER A 196 -18.11 10.10 -11.75
CA SER A 196 -17.50 9.20 -12.73
C SER A 196 -16.21 8.59 -12.21
N PHE A 197 -15.84 7.42 -12.74
CA PHE A 197 -14.55 6.79 -12.49
C PHE A 197 -13.91 6.27 -13.77
N GLY A 198 -12.60 6.04 -13.74
CA GLY A 198 -11.87 5.43 -14.85
C GLY A 198 -10.67 4.62 -14.35
N ILE A 199 -10.46 3.46 -14.95
CA ILE A 199 -9.42 2.50 -14.59
C ILE A 199 -8.45 2.43 -15.77
N TYR A 200 -7.21 2.89 -15.56
CA TYR A 200 -6.17 2.93 -16.57
C TYR A 200 -5.14 1.88 -16.26
N TYR A 201 -5.00 0.88 -17.13
CA TYR A 201 -4.23 -0.32 -16.83
C TYR A 201 -3.15 -0.60 -17.87
N GLN A 202 -1.99 -1.04 -17.40
CA GLN A 202 -0.89 -1.58 -18.23
C GLN A 202 -0.87 -3.11 -18.27
N SER A 203 -1.42 -3.76 -17.26
CA SER A 203 -1.62 -5.22 -17.17
C SER A 203 -3.08 -5.55 -16.86
N PHE A 204 -3.41 -6.79 -16.49
CA PHE A 204 -4.79 -7.12 -16.12
C PHE A 204 -5.29 -6.19 -14.98
N PRO A 205 -6.43 -5.48 -15.15
CA PRO A 205 -6.93 -4.58 -14.13
C PRO A 205 -7.46 -5.38 -12.93
N SER A 206 -6.77 -5.29 -11.79
CA SER A 206 -7.11 -6.04 -10.56
C SER A 206 -8.50 -5.71 -10.02
N THR A 207 -9.02 -4.51 -10.33
CA THR A 207 -10.40 -4.11 -10.05
C THR A 207 -11.46 -5.04 -10.67
N LEU A 208 -11.14 -5.85 -11.67
CA LEU A 208 -12.04 -6.89 -12.18
C LEU A 208 -12.24 -8.05 -11.18
N PHE A 209 -11.52 -8.11 -10.08
CA PHE A 209 -11.82 -9.03 -8.98
C PHE A 209 -13.12 -8.64 -8.25
N TYR A 210 -13.61 -7.40 -8.35
CA TYR A 210 -14.97 -7.07 -7.92
C TYR A 210 -15.99 -7.54 -8.96
N ARG A 211 -16.93 -8.39 -8.54
CA ARG A 211 -17.93 -8.99 -9.45
C ARG A 211 -18.74 -7.91 -10.19
N LYS A 212 -19.05 -6.80 -9.51
CA LYS A 212 -19.82 -5.68 -10.05
C LYS A 212 -19.13 -4.99 -11.21
N LEU A 213 -17.80 -4.86 -11.19
CA LEU A 213 -17.03 -4.22 -12.26
C LEU A 213 -16.94 -5.07 -13.53
N ARG A 214 -17.42 -6.31 -13.52
CA ARG A 214 -17.53 -7.17 -14.71
C ARG A 214 -18.80 -6.92 -15.53
N HIS A 215 -19.70 -6.05 -15.05
CA HIS A 215 -20.92 -5.73 -15.78
C HIS A 215 -20.61 -4.91 -17.05
N LEU A 216 -21.27 -5.26 -18.16
CA LEU A 216 -21.03 -4.62 -19.47
C LEU A 216 -21.18 -3.09 -19.45
N LYS A 217 -22.00 -2.53 -18.55
CA LYS A 217 -22.17 -1.08 -18.43
C LYS A 217 -20.89 -0.31 -18.07
N TYR A 218 -19.90 -1.00 -17.48
CA TYR A 218 -18.64 -0.38 -17.06
C TYR A 218 -17.52 -0.55 -18.09
N VAL A 219 -17.76 -1.19 -19.24
CA VAL A 219 -16.73 -1.46 -20.25
C VAL A 219 -16.00 -0.19 -20.69
N ASP A 220 -16.72 0.92 -20.80
CA ASP A 220 -16.18 2.22 -21.20
C ASP A 220 -15.37 2.93 -20.10
N ASN A 221 -15.38 2.43 -18.86
CA ASN A 221 -14.56 2.94 -17.75
C ASN A 221 -13.15 2.32 -17.73
N PHE A 222 -12.89 1.29 -18.55
CA PHE A 222 -11.59 0.62 -18.63
C PHE A 222 -10.79 1.14 -19.82
N HIS A 223 -9.58 1.62 -19.53
CA HIS A 223 -8.72 2.26 -20.52
C HIS A 223 -7.32 1.65 -20.53
N GLN A 224 -6.79 1.41 -21.73
CA GLN A 224 -5.36 1.12 -21.89
C GLN A 224 -4.55 2.34 -21.45
N TYR A 225 -3.69 2.19 -20.45
CA TYR A 225 -2.95 3.30 -19.84
C TYR A 225 -2.13 4.07 -20.89
N ASP A 226 -1.31 3.35 -21.67
CA ASP A 226 -0.38 3.95 -22.65
C ASP A 226 -1.08 4.74 -23.77
N LEU A 227 -2.35 4.41 -24.07
CA LEU A 227 -3.13 5.04 -25.14
C LEU A 227 -3.97 6.21 -24.65
N SER A 228 -4.54 6.10 -23.45
CA SER A 228 -5.62 6.98 -23.01
C SER A 228 -5.20 7.94 -21.89
N PHE A 229 -4.34 7.52 -20.95
CA PHE A 229 -4.12 8.29 -19.72
C PHE A 229 -3.55 9.68 -19.98
N LYS A 230 -2.40 9.77 -20.67
CA LYS A 230 -1.76 11.05 -21.02
C LYS A 230 -2.66 11.93 -21.89
N ARG A 231 -3.46 11.32 -22.78
CA ARG A 231 -4.44 12.03 -23.60
C ARG A 231 -5.55 12.64 -22.75
N HIS A 232 -6.14 11.88 -21.84
CA HIS A 232 -7.18 12.37 -20.94
C HIS A 232 -6.64 13.45 -19.99
N CYS A 233 -5.40 13.32 -19.52
CA CYS A 233 -4.71 14.38 -18.78
C CYS A 233 -4.62 15.67 -19.62
N LYS A 234 -4.10 15.58 -20.85
CA LYS A 234 -3.93 16.72 -21.75
C LYS A 234 -5.24 17.39 -22.12
N ASP A 235 -6.28 16.60 -22.39
CA ASP A 235 -7.59 17.07 -22.82
C ASP A 235 -8.46 17.59 -21.64
N GLY A 236 -8.01 17.40 -20.39
CA GLY A 236 -8.79 17.76 -19.20
C GLY A 236 -10.05 16.91 -19.02
N LYS A 237 -9.91 15.59 -19.26
CA LYS A 237 -11.02 14.62 -19.27
C LYS A 237 -10.87 13.51 -18.22
N LEU A 238 -10.04 13.69 -17.21
CA LEU A 238 -9.96 12.72 -16.13
C LEU A 238 -11.29 12.70 -15.35
N PRO A 239 -11.82 11.51 -15.02
CA PRO A 239 -13.01 11.36 -14.20
C PRO A 239 -12.75 11.76 -12.74
N ASN A 240 -13.78 11.67 -11.90
CA ASN A 240 -13.68 12.05 -10.48
C ASN A 240 -12.78 11.10 -9.67
N TYR A 241 -12.74 9.82 -10.05
CA TYR A 241 -11.89 8.83 -9.43
C TYR A 241 -11.13 8.04 -10.49
N VAL A 242 -9.80 8.09 -10.42
CA VAL A 242 -8.89 7.47 -11.38
C VAL A 242 -8.07 6.43 -10.67
N VAL A 243 -8.13 5.19 -11.16
CA VAL A 243 -7.24 4.11 -10.71
C VAL A 243 -6.19 3.86 -11.77
N ILE A 244 -4.93 3.85 -11.37
CA ILE A 244 -3.81 3.42 -12.21
C ILE A 244 -3.38 2.01 -11.77
N GLU A 245 -3.50 1.07 -12.70
CA GLU A 245 -3.05 -0.31 -12.53
C GLU A 245 -1.69 -0.46 -13.24
N PRO A 246 -0.58 -0.64 -12.49
CA PRO A 246 0.76 -0.77 -13.07
C PRO A 246 0.89 -2.05 -13.90
N ARG A 247 2.08 -2.23 -14.48
CA ARG A 247 2.49 -3.47 -15.10
C ARG A 247 3.00 -4.42 -14.02
N TYR A 248 2.22 -5.46 -13.73
CA TYR A 248 2.50 -6.47 -12.69
C TYR A 248 3.49 -7.56 -13.11
N PHE A 249 3.79 -7.64 -14.41
CA PHE A 249 4.62 -8.71 -14.95
C PHE A 249 5.59 -8.17 -16.00
N ASP A 250 6.80 -8.71 -16.01
CA ASP A 250 7.70 -8.52 -17.14
C ASP A 250 7.05 -9.03 -18.43
N ILE A 251 7.12 -8.21 -19.48
CA ILE A 251 6.78 -8.61 -20.84
C ILE A 251 8.02 -8.50 -21.72
N LEU A 252 7.97 -9.13 -22.91
CA LEU A 252 9.11 -9.18 -23.83
C LEU A 252 9.75 -7.81 -24.15
N THR A 253 8.97 -6.73 -24.07
CA THR A 253 9.40 -5.38 -24.46
C THR A 253 9.53 -4.40 -23.30
N ALA A 254 9.15 -4.77 -22.08
CA ALA A 254 9.17 -3.86 -20.94
C ALA A 254 9.08 -4.61 -19.60
N ALA A 255 9.81 -4.11 -18.59
CA ALA A 255 9.83 -4.67 -17.24
C ALA A 255 8.58 -4.27 -16.43
N ALA A 256 8.21 -5.03 -15.42
CA ALA A 256 7.21 -4.65 -14.43
C ALA A 256 7.63 -3.36 -13.68
N ASN A 257 6.65 -2.61 -13.17
CA ASN A 257 6.85 -1.26 -12.60
C ASN A 257 5.95 -0.99 -11.38
N ASP A 258 5.61 -2.04 -10.65
CA ASP A 258 4.75 -2.08 -9.48
C ASP A 258 5.53 -2.12 -8.14
N ASP A 259 6.87 -2.01 -8.18
CA ASP A 259 7.78 -2.15 -7.04
C ASP A 259 7.80 -3.53 -6.35
N HIS A 260 7.01 -4.53 -6.79
CA HIS A 260 7.01 -5.88 -6.19
C HIS A 260 8.40 -6.54 -6.33
N PRO A 261 8.99 -7.21 -5.33
CA PRO A 261 10.17 -8.06 -5.54
C PRO A 261 9.85 -9.27 -6.45
N SER A 262 10.58 -9.61 -7.50
CA SER A 262 11.93 -9.18 -7.85
C SER A 262 11.93 -8.20 -9.03
N HIS A 263 11.12 -7.15 -8.95
CA HIS A 263 11.11 -6.03 -9.90
C HIS A 263 12.00 -4.88 -9.41
N ASP A 264 12.63 -4.20 -10.36
CA ASP A 264 13.50 -3.06 -10.06
C ASP A 264 12.65 -1.82 -9.71
N VAL A 265 12.84 -1.31 -8.49
CA VAL A 265 12.21 -0.08 -7.98
C VAL A 265 12.45 1.11 -8.93
N SER A 266 13.53 1.11 -9.71
CA SER A 266 13.79 2.15 -10.70
C SER A 266 12.68 2.26 -11.77
N GLU A 267 11.98 1.18 -12.09
CA GLU A 267 10.84 1.17 -13.01
C GLU A 267 9.58 1.76 -12.35
N GLY A 268 9.32 1.45 -11.08
CA GLY A 268 8.23 2.09 -10.33
C GLY A 268 8.45 3.59 -10.13
N GLN A 269 9.69 4.02 -9.87
CA GLN A 269 10.06 5.45 -9.86
C GLN A 269 9.73 6.14 -11.21
N LYS A 270 10.03 5.49 -12.35
CA LYS A 270 9.70 6.01 -13.68
C LYS A 270 8.19 6.14 -13.89
N LEU A 271 7.41 5.15 -13.48
CA LEU A 271 5.95 5.19 -13.56
C LEU A 271 5.38 6.36 -12.75
N VAL A 272 5.80 6.50 -11.49
CA VAL A 272 5.33 7.59 -10.61
C VAL A 272 5.67 8.95 -11.20
N LYS A 273 6.91 9.12 -11.71
CA LYS A 273 7.33 10.35 -12.38
C LYS A 273 6.46 10.66 -13.60
N GLU A 274 6.21 9.65 -14.44
CA GLU A 274 5.38 9.81 -15.64
C GLU A 274 3.95 10.25 -15.30
N ILE A 275 3.34 9.62 -14.29
CA ILE A 275 2.01 9.99 -13.82
C ILE A 275 2.01 11.43 -13.30
N TYR A 276 2.94 11.77 -12.42
CA TYR A 276 3.07 13.12 -11.88
C TYR A 276 3.20 14.18 -12.98
N GLU A 277 4.08 13.97 -13.96
CA GLU A 277 4.29 14.93 -15.05
C GLU A 277 3.04 15.07 -15.93
N ALA A 278 2.35 13.96 -16.23
CA ALA A 278 1.09 14.00 -16.97
C ALA A 278 0.01 14.80 -16.22
N LEU A 279 -0.17 14.53 -14.93
CA LEU A 279 -1.16 15.22 -14.08
C LEU A 279 -0.82 16.70 -13.90
N ARG A 280 0.44 17.04 -13.61
CA ARG A 280 0.89 18.43 -13.43
C ARG A 280 0.74 19.25 -14.72
N SER A 281 0.85 18.63 -15.88
CA SER A 281 0.66 19.29 -17.18
C SER A 281 -0.82 19.45 -17.58
N SER A 282 -1.74 18.82 -16.86
CA SER A 282 -3.17 18.85 -17.16
C SER A 282 -3.80 20.21 -16.84
N PRO A 283 -4.77 20.69 -17.64
CA PRO A 283 -5.61 21.83 -17.24
C PRO A 283 -6.41 21.55 -15.95
N GLN A 284 -6.57 20.28 -15.54
CA GLN A 284 -7.22 19.89 -14.29
C GLN A 284 -6.26 19.86 -13.08
N TRP A 285 -4.98 20.23 -13.22
CA TRP A 285 -3.98 20.10 -12.13
C TRP A 285 -4.45 20.71 -10.80
N ASN A 286 -5.08 21.88 -10.83
CA ASN A 286 -5.60 22.57 -9.63
C ASN A 286 -6.82 21.89 -8.99
N GLU A 287 -7.30 20.78 -9.56
CA GLU A 287 -8.44 20.00 -9.05
C GLU A 287 -8.01 18.56 -8.71
N ILE A 288 -6.72 18.23 -8.80
CA ILE A 288 -6.20 16.87 -8.67
C ILE A 288 -5.56 16.64 -7.30
N LEU A 289 -5.89 15.50 -6.70
CA LEU A 289 -5.12 14.85 -5.65
C LEU A 289 -4.58 13.53 -6.20
N PHE A 290 -3.26 13.35 -6.20
CA PHE A 290 -2.60 12.10 -6.56
C PHE A 290 -2.09 11.38 -5.32
N LEU A 291 -2.49 10.13 -5.15
CA LEU A 291 -2.10 9.24 -4.07
C LEU A 291 -1.17 8.15 -4.63
N VAL A 292 0.04 8.09 -4.09
CA VAL A 292 0.96 6.95 -4.26
C VAL A 292 0.95 6.18 -2.96
N ILE A 293 0.34 5.01 -2.95
CA ILE A 293 0.21 4.14 -1.78
C ILE A 293 0.70 2.73 -2.12
N TYR A 294 0.83 1.88 -1.11
CA TYR A 294 1.21 0.47 -1.25
C TYR A 294 0.12 -0.42 -0.64
N ASP A 295 0.06 -1.67 -1.08
CA ASP A 295 -0.88 -2.67 -0.60
C ASP A 295 -0.48 -3.24 0.78
N GLU A 296 0.75 -3.77 0.90
CA GLU A 296 1.32 -4.38 2.10
C GLU A 296 2.87 -4.24 2.10
N HIS A 297 3.54 -4.75 3.14
CA HIS A 297 4.94 -4.41 3.44
C HIS A 297 5.99 -5.34 2.82
N GLY A 298 5.60 -6.42 2.15
CA GLY A 298 6.48 -7.32 1.41
C GLY A 298 7.46 -8.10 2.28
N GLY A 299 7.14 -8.27 3.56
CA GLY A 299 8.05 -8.91 4.53
C GLY A 299 9.24 -8.04 4.95
N PHE A 300 9.37 -6.81 4.43
CA PHE A 300 10.38 -5.87 4.85
C PHE A 300 10.10 -5.29 6.23
N TYR A 301 11.14 -5.05 7.02
CA TYR A 301 11.04 -4.54 8.37
C TYR A 301 10.36 -3.16 8.40
N ASP A 302 9.51 -2.96 9.41
CA ASP A 302 9.07 -1.64 9.89
C ASP A 302 9.11 -1.65 11.42
N HIS A 303 9.60 -0.56 12.01
CA HIS A 303 9.77 -0.47 13.47
C HIS A 303 8.49 -0.11 14.21
N VAL A 304 7.46 0.40 13.52
CA VAL A 304 6.25 0.92 14.18
C VAL A 304 5.27 -0.21 14.47
N PRO A 305 4.87 -0.41 15.75
CA PRO A 305 3.88 -1.44 16.10
C PRO A 305 2.56 -1.29 15.33
N THR A 306 2.02 -2.41 14.86
CA THR A 306 0.76 -2.43 14.12
C THR A 306 -0.44 -2.10 15.02
N PRO A 307 -1.42 -1.30 14.55
CA PRO A 307 -2.62 -0.98 15.32
C PRO A 307 -3.51 -2.21 15.60
N THR A 308 -3.91 -2.39 16.86
CA THR A 308 -4.81 -3.44 17.35
C THR A 308 -6.13 -2.86 17.85
N GLY A 309 -7.19 -3.67 17.89
CA GLY A 309 -8.51 -3.26 18.39
C GLY A 309 -9.24 -2.30 17.44
N VAL A 310 -8.91 -2.36 16.14
CA VAL A 310 -9.65 -1.62 15.11
C VAL A 310 -11.02 -2.29 14.87
N PRO A 311 -12.05 -1.54 14.47
CA PRO A 311 -13.35 -2.13 14.20
C PRO A 311 -13.30 -3.06 12.98
N SER A 312 -13.95 -4.21 13.08
CA SER A 312 -14.20 -5.08 11.92
C SER A 312 -15.10 -4.33 10.91
N PRO A 313 -14.80 -4.35 9.60
CA PRO A 313 -15.55 -3.55 8.64
C PRO A 313 -16.95 -4.10 8.34
N ASP A 314 -17.16 -5.41 8.46
CA ASP A 314 -18.38 -6.10 8.04
C ASP A 314 -18.77 -7.30 8.92
N ASP A 315 -18.15 -7.43 10.10
CA ASP A 315 -18.35 -8.53 11.06
C ASP A 315 -18.09 -9.94 10.49
N ILE A 316 -17.46 -10.06 9.31
CA ILE A 316 -17.05 -11.33 8.74
C ILE A 316 -15.81 -11.84 9.47
N VAL A 317 -15.83 -13.12 9.84
CA VAL A 317 -14.66 -13.81 10.36
C VAL A 317 -13.95 -14.53 9.22
N GLY A 318 -12.64 -14.39 9.15
CA GLY A 318 -11.80 -15.05 8.14
C GLY A 318 -11.88 -16.58 8.26
N PRO A 319 -11.52 -17.31 7.19
CA PRO A 319 -11.62 -18.76 7.18
C PRO A 319 -10.68 -19.44 8.19
N GLU A 320 -10.99 -20.70 8.52
CA GLU A 320 -10.05 -21.59 9.18
C GLU A 320 -8.74 -21.72 8.38
N PRO A 321 -7.59 -21.92 9.05
CA PRO A 321 -7.44 -22.09 10.50
C PRO A 321 -7.31 -20.76 11.28
N TYR A 322 -7.33 -19.61 10.61
CA TYR A 322 -6.96 -18.34 11.23
C TYR A 322 -8.08 -17.73 12.05
N ASN A 323 -9.34 -17.84 11.60
CA ASN A 323 -10.50 -17.24 12.26
C ASN A 323 -10.28 -15.77 12.66
N PHE A 324 -9.57 -15.03 11.81
CA PHE A 324 -9.19 -13.65 12.07
C PHE A 324 -10.41 -12.74 11.99
N LYS A 325 -10.56 -11.83 12.95
CA LYS A 325 -11.76 -10.98 13.10
C LYS A 325 -11.65 -9.64 12.39
N PHE A 326 -10.54 -9.39 11.70
CA PHE A 326 -10.23 -8.10 11.08
C PHE A 326 -10.20 -6.95 12.11
N ASP A 327 -9.70 -7.26 13.31
CA ASP A 327 -9.54 -6.34 14.45
C ASP A 327 -8.10 -5.84 14.63
N ARG A 328 -7.25 -6.04 13.62
CA ARG A 328 -5.84 -5.58 13.58
C ARG A 328 -5.44 -5.17 12.16
N LEU A 329 -4.65 -4.09 12.04
CA LEU A 329 -4.05 -3.66 10.78
C LEU A 329 -2.71 -4.37 10.51
N GLY A 330 -2.22 -4.28 9.28
CA GLY A 330 -0.88 -4.76 8.91
C GLY A 330 0.24 -3.78 9.29
N CYS A 331 1.45 -4.05 8.78
CA CYS A 331 2.58 -3.15 8.94
C CYS A 331 2.35 -1.83 8.22
N ARG A 332 3.15 -0.83 8.60
CA ARG A 332 3.11 0.47 7.98
C ARG A 332 3.68 0.41 6.56
N VAL A 333 3.05 1.12 5.63
CA VAL A 333 3.43 1.15 4.21
C VAL A 333 3.55 2.59 3.70
N PRO A 334 4.30 2.86 2.62
CA PRO A 334 4.43 4.22 2.09
C PRO A 334 3.09 4.79 1.62
N ALA A 335 2.90 6.09 1.88
CA ALA A 335 1.78 6.85 1.36
C ALA A 335 2.19 8.31 1.16
N ILE A 336 2.14 8.78 -0.08
CA ILE A 336 2.49 10.14 -0.50
C ILE A 336 1.26 10.79 -1.15
N MET A 337 0.94 12.00 -0.71
CA MET A 337 -0.17 12.79 -1.24
C MET A 337 0.37 13.98 -2.01
N VAL A 338 0.00 14.09 -3.29
CA VAL A 338 0.53 15.09 -4.23
C VAL A 338 -0.61 15.94 -4.79
N SER A 339 -0.55 17.25 -4.56
CA SER A 339 -1.56 18.21 -5.03
C SER A 339 -0.99 19.63 -4.98
N PRO A 340 -1.41 20.57 -5.86
CA PRO A 340 -0.97 21.96 -5.76
C PRO A 340 -1.46 22.69 -4.50
N TRP A 341 -2.39 22.09 -3.75
CA TRP A 341 -2.93 22.62 -2.49
C TRP A 341 -2.19 22.13 -1.25
N ILE A 342 -1.17 21.29 -1.43
CA ILE A 342 -0.30 20.83 -0.36
C ILE A 342 0.94 21.72 -0.37
N GLU A 343 1.18 22.40 0.75
CA GLU A 343 2.39 23.21 0.93
C GLU A 343 3.63 22.32 1.02
N PRO A 344 4.78 22.75 0.46
CA PRO A 344 6.04 22.03 0.59
C PRO A 344 6.42 21.74 2.03
N GLU A 345 7.16 20.65 2.25
CA GLU A 345 7.65 20.23 3.57
C GLU A 345 6.57 20.08 4.64
N THR A 346 5.30 19.83 4.27
CA THR A 346 4.27 19.48 5.25
C THR A 346 4.48 18.07 5.82
N GLY A 347 5.49 17.95 6.70
CA GLY A 347 5.55 16.92 7.73
C GLY A 347 4.46 17.19 8.77
N LYS A 348 3.19 17.08 8.38
CA LYS A 348 2.10 17.11 9.35
C LYS A 348 2.07 15.75 10.03
N SER A 349 2.75 15.66 11.18
CA SER A 349 2.55 14.57 12.15
C SER A 349 1.05 14.43 12.37
N GLY A 350 0.45 13.34 11.88
CA GLY A 350 -0.98 13.09 12.05
C GLY A 350 -1.86 13.15 10.81
N CYS A 351 -1.36 12.82 9.62
CA CYS A 351 -2.24 12.18 8.63
C CYS A 351 -2.63 10.79 9.19
N LYS A 352 -3.58 10.81 10.12
CA LYS A 352 -4.10 9.64 10.82
C LYS A 352 -4.88 8.82 9.81
N ILE A 353 -4.40 7.59 9.59
CA ILE A 353 -5.22 6.40 9.31
C ILE A 353 -6.34 6.67 8.31
N MET A 354 -6.12 6.35 7.04
CA MET A 354 -7.24 6.07 6.15
C MET A 354 -7.66 4.63 6.42
N ILE A 355 -8.46 4.43 7.48
CA ILE A 355 -9.53 3.44 7.36
C ILE A 355 -10.37 4.03 6.24
N CYS A 356 -10.26 3.49 5.03
CA CYS A 356 -11.12 3.83 3.91
C CYS A 356 -12.57 3.49 4.27
N CYS A 357 -13.20 4.22 5.17
CA CYS A 357 -14.65 4.35 5.20
C CYS A 357 -14.94 5.66 4.47
N LEU A 358 -15.11 5.57 3.15
CA LEU A 358 -15.87 6.55 2.40
C LEU A 358 -17.36 6.25 2.54
#